data_AF-A0A258B1W5-F1
#
_entry.id   AF-A0A258B1W5-F1
#
_cell.length_a   1.000
_cell.length_b   1.000
_cell.length_c   1.000
_cell.angle_alpha   90.00
_cell.angle_beta   90.00
_cell.angle_gamma   90.00
#
_symmetry.space_group_name_H-M   'P 1'
#
loop_
_entity.id
_entity.type
_entity.pdbx_description
1 polymer ?
#
loop_
_entity_poly.entity_id
_entity_poly.type
_entity_poly.pdbx_seq_one_letter_code
_entity_poly.pdbx_strand_id
1 'polypeptide(L)'
;MPTRFMNPEIRRTALAAAFITLALHLAQSRDLLVDFTRPVVMASLRWLGINAIDRGEVMVVGHLHVPWTRDCAGINLLLILLALTVWVNRQERSSRSFWLRIVSMVPAALAANVLRVLSLIAYRMLAYPGIESPQTHYFIGFLWLVPFVALITPKDHRPRSAGIMETLQAAAVVSLLAPMSGTPNAELVTLAAVTWLSRCRVRETSAWLLLAWIASGIGVAIVSMESFWLPWLLLCPLLVNWRQLRVPAIICLACAHSLIAMQPWAWWLATAGLATAWLSGRGVTPTNRDARHESLQYPSLTEQGAFFAALALPFLASTLLSLGQESWKPPVSVEARSMNQNGYEIRLHGQPDHIGLACYVAASRDRHHTVKVCLKYRGIEVVSVENCPLVFTAGRHWFREFFLQDQALLPDYSAYVQRTFRPWSDPGVHLIFVSLREKQSASEFSAACEQLAHQFHQQCLHHPTIAQQ
;
A
#
# COMPACT_ATOMS: atom_id res chain seq x y z
N MET A 1 43.24 13.61 -12.68
CA MET A 1 41.90 13.73 -12.06
C MET A 1 41.69 12.56 -11.12
N PRO A 2 41.68 12.76 -9.79
CA PRO A 2 41.40 11.65 -8.88
C PRO A 2 39.89 11.39 -8.88
N THR A 3 39.51 10.16 -9.24
CA THR A 3 38.17 9.61 -9.08
C THR A 3 37.82 9.61 -7.59
N ARG A 4 37.16 10.68 -7.14
CA ARG A 4 36.60 10.79 -5.79
C ARG A 4 35.57 9.68 -5.59
N PHE A 5 36.00 8.60 -4.96
CA PHE A 5 35.14 7.50 -4.54
C PHE A 5 33.97 8.04 -3.73
N MET A 6 32.77 7.55 -4.07
CA MET A 6 31.50 7.89 -3.44
C MET A 6 31.58 7.78 -1.91
N ASN A 7 30.97 8.71 -1.17
CA ASN A 7 30.83 8.60 0.29
C ASN A 7 30.21 7.21 0.63
N PRO A 8 30.87 6.39 1.47
CA PRO A 8 30.41 5.02 1.77
C PRO A 8 28.98 4.96 2.32
N GLU A 9 28.51 6.00 3.02
CA GLU A 9 27.13 6.06 3.54
C GLU A 9 26.08 6.23 2.43
N ILE A 10 26.39 7.08 1.44
CA ILE A 10 25.52 7.31 0.28
C ILE A 10 25.43 6.03 -0.56
N ARG A 11 26.56 5.33 -0.75
CA ARG A 11 26.60 4.04 -1.46
C ARG A 11 25.73 2.98 -0.78
N ARG A 12 25.83 2.86 0.55
CA ARG A 12 25.05 1.89 1.32
C ARG A 12 23.56 2.21 1.30
N THR A 13 23.21 3.50 1.37
CA THR A 13 21.82 3.96 1.28
C THR A 13 21.23 3.65 -0.10
N ALA A 14 21.98 3.93 -1.19
CA ALA A 14 21.55 3.60 -2.55
C ALA A 14 21.39 2.08 -2.76
N LEU A 15 22.33 1.26 -2.25
CA LEU A 15 22.23 -0.20 -2.32
C LEU A 15 21.04 -0.74 -1.51
N ALA A 16 20.80 -0.19 -0.32
CA ALA A 16 19.65 -0.58 0.50
C ALA A 16 18.33 -0.17 -0.17
N ALA A 17 18.27 1.02 -0.77
CA ALA A 17 17.10 1.47 -1.55
C ALA A 17 16.85 0.58 -2.77
N ALA A 18 17.89 0.26 -3.54
CA ALA A 18 17.79 -0.67 -4.67
C ALA A 18 17.34 -2.07 -4.21
N PHE A 19 17.84 -2.56 -3.07
CA PHE A 19 17.40 -3.83 -2.49
C PHE A 19 15.94 -3.77 -2.05
N ILE A 20 15.47 -2.69 -1.42
CA ILE A 20 14.05 -2.51 -1.09
C ILE A 20 13.19 -2.52 -2.36
N THR A 21 13.56 -1.75 -3.38
CA THR A 21 12.82 -1.71 -4.64
C THR A 21 12.78 -3.09 -5.30
N LEU A 22 13.92 -3.79 -5.35
CA LEU A 22 14.00 -5.14 -5.89
C LEU A 22 13.20 -6.13 -5.05
N ALA A 23 13.25 -6.06 -3.72
CA ALA A 23 12.49 -6.93 -2.84
C ALA A 23 10.98 -6.69 -2.99
N LEU A 24 10.54 -5.44 -3.09
CA LEU A 24 9.15 -5.09 -3.38
C LEU A 24 8.71 -5.53 -4.77
N HIS A 25 9.62 -5.51 -5.76
CA HIS A 25 9.35 -6.02 -7.10
C HIS A 25 9.31 -7.57 -7.13
N LEU A 26 10.25 -8.24 -6.46
CA LEU A 26 10.32 -9.70 -6.37
C LEU A 26 9.18 -10.30 -5.52
N ALA A 27 8.70 -9.56 -4.53
CA ALA A 27 7.46 -9.85 -3.82
C ALA A 27 6.28 -9.97 -4.79
N GLN A 28 6.38 -9.38 -5.98
CA GLN A 28 5.38 -9.51 -7.04
C GLN A 28 5.65 -10.68 -7.99
N SER A 29 6.85 -11.24 -8.11
CA SER A 29 7.19 -12.06 -9.31
C SER A 29 7.44 -13.56 -9.10
N ARG A 30 7.29 -14.15 -7.89
CA ARG A 30 7.59 -15.59 -7.68
C ARG A 30 6.61 -16.36 -6.77
N ASP A 31 6.18 -17.54 -7.24
CA ASP A 31 5.31 -18.51 -6.54
C ASP A 31 6.04 -19.53 -5.64
N LEU A 32 7.37 -19.57 -5.64
CA LEU A 32 8.15 -20.71 -5.10
C LEU A 32 8.04 -20.93 -3.58
N LEU A 33 7.40 -20.03 -2.82
CA LEU A 33 7.26 -20.11 -1.37
C LEU A 33 5.78 -20.06 -0.91
N VAL A 34 4.82 -20.16 -1.83
CA VAL A 34 3.38 -20.01 -1.55
C VAL A 34 2.85 -21.03 -0.52
N ASP A 35 3.52 -22.18 -0.43
CA ASP A 35 3.06 -23.33 0.35
C ASP A 35 3.79 -23.52 1.69
N PHE A 36 4.73 -22.64 2.06
CA PHE A 36 5.50 -22.85 3.29
C PHE A 36 4.72 -22.52 4.57
N THR A 37 3.91 -21.45 4.57
CA THR A 37 3.19 -21.00 5.78
C THR A 37 1.87 -21.74 6.00
N ARG A 38 1.28 -22.31 4.93
CA ARG A 38 -0.03 -22.98 4.99
C ARG A 38 -0.06 -24.16 5.95
N PRO A 39 0.90 -25.11 5.92
CA PRO A 39 0.90 -26.23 6.86
C PRO A 39 0.97 -25.77 8.32
N VAL A 40 1.70 -24.68 8.59
CA VAL A 40 1.85 -24.13 9.95
C VAL A 40 0.56 -23.48 10.45
N VAL A 41 -0.16 -22.76 9.58
CA VAL A 41 -1.49 -22.21 9.90
C VAL A 41 -2.49 -23.34 10.15
N MET A 42 -2.52 -24.35 9.28
CA MET A 42 -3.39 -25.52 9.42
C MET A 42 -3.12 -26.29 10.71
N ALA A 43 -1.84 -26.50 11.06
CA ALA A 43 -1.45 -27.15 12.32
C ALA A 43 -1.89 -26.32 13.53
N SER A 44 -1.70 -24.99 13.48
CA SER A 44 -2.16 -24.07 14.54
C SER A 44 -3.68 -24.13 14.74
N LEU A 45 -4.45 -24.11 13.66
CA LEU A 45 -5.92 -24.21 13.73
C LEU A 45 -6.38 -25.54 14.33
N ARG A 46 -5.77 -26.65 13.90
CA ARG A 46 -6.05 -27.99 14.46
C ARG A 46 -5.70 -28.07 15.93
N TRP A 47 -4.58 -27.47 16.34
CA TRP A 47 -4.18 -27.40 17.75
C TRP A 47 -5.17 -26.60 18.60
N LEU A 48 -5.78 -25.56 18.03
CA LEU A 48 -6.86 -24.79 18.66
C LEU A 48 -8.23 -25.52 18.60
N GLY A 49 -8.31 -26.74 18.09
CA GLY A 49 -9.55 -27.51 17.96
C GLY A 49 -10.47 -27.06 16.83
N ILE A 50 -9.97 -26.26 15.89
CA ILE A 50 -10.73 -25.75 14.75
C ILE A 50 -10.56 -26.70 13.56
N ASN A 51 -11.68 -27.21 13.04
CA ASN A 51 -11.68 -28.05 11.84
C ASN A 51 -11.28 -27.23 10.60
N ALA A 52 -10.07 -27.49 10.11
CA ALA A 52 -9.52 -26.88 8.90
C ALA A 52 -9.15 -27.95 7.85
N ILE A 53 -9.63 -27.76 6.62
CA ILE A 53 -9.40 -28.66 5.46
C ILE A 53 -8.75 -27.86 4.34
N ASP A 54 -7.64 -28.37 3.80
CA ASP A 54 -6.97 -27.80 2.63
C ASP A 54 -7.60 -28.35 1.35
N ARG A 55 -8.04 -27.46 0.44
CA ARG A 55 -8.56 -27.79 -0.89
C ARG A 55 -7.73 -27.16 -2.02
N GLY A 56 -6.44 -26.92 -1.79
CA GLY A 56 -5.53 -26.39 -2.81
C GLY A 56 -5.60 -24.87 -2.91
N GLU A 57 -6.58 -24.30 -3.62
CA GLU A 57 -6.71 -22.84 -3.75
C GLU A 57 -7.52 -22.20 -2.62
N VAL A 58 -8.24 -23.02 -1.85
CA VAL A 58 -9.09 -22.58 -0.76
C VAL A 58 -8.81 -23.43 0.48
N MET A 59 -8.68 -22.76 1.62
CA MET A 59 -8.67 -23.37 2.93
C MET A 59 -10.07 -23.24 3.53
N VAL A 60 -10.69 -24.36 3.90
CA VAL A 60 -11.99 -24.39 4.55
C VAL A 60 -11.79 -24.45 6.06
N VAL A 61 -12.29 -23.45 6.79
CA VAL A 61 -12.18 -23.36 8.26
C VAL A 61 -13.58 -23.27 8.85
N GLY A 62 -14.09 -24.39 9.38
CA GLY A 62 -15.51 -24.49 9.76
C GLY A 62 -16.44 -24.22 8.57
N HIS A 63 -17.21 -23.13 8.63
CA HIS A 63 -18.10 -22.68 7.55
C HIS A 63 -17.44 -21.65 6.61
N LEU A 64 -16.21 -21.21 6.90
CA LEU A 64 -15.52 -20.21 6.10
C LEU A 64 -14.75 -20.82 4.95
N HIS A 65 -14.87 -20.20 3.78
CA HIS A 65 -14.03 -20.44 2.62
C HIS A 65 -12.98 -19.33 2.53
N VAL A 66 -11.74 -19.64 2.89
CA VAL A 66 -10.61 -18.70 2.89
C VAL A 66 -9.77 -18.95 1.65
N PRO A 67 -9.78 -18.07 0.63
CA PRO A 67 -8.91 -18.21 -0.52
C PRO A 67 -7.45 -18.10 -0.08
N TRP A 68 -6.61 -19.05 -0.48
CA TRP A 68 -5.20 -19.02 -0.13
C TRP A 68 -4.39 -18.37 -1.24
N THR A 69 -3.89 -17.17 -0.98
CA THR A 69 -3.20 -16.35 -1.98
C THR A 69 -1.73 -16.15 -1.62
N ARG A 70 -0.95 -15.57 -2.55
CA ARG A 70 0.44 -15.16 -2.29
C ARG A 70 0.59 -14.28 -1.05
N ASP A 71 -0.43 -13.48 -0.72
CA ASP A 71 -0.40 -12.63 0.47
C ASP A 71 -0.45 -13.46 1.77
N CYS A 72 -1.21 -14.57 1.78
CA CYS A 72 -1.27 -15.52 2.89
C CYS A 72 0.04 -16.32 3.06
N ALA A 73 0.85 -16.43 2.00
CA ALA A 73 2.13 -17.12 2.01
C ALA A 73 3.23 -16.40 2.83
N GLY A 74 3.05 -15.12 3.18
CA GLY A 74 3.99 -14.38 4.04
C GLY A 74 5.32 -13.98 3.40
N ILE A 75 5.53 -14.28 2.11
CA ILE A 75 6.73 -13.89 1.36
C ILE A 75 6.90 -12.37 1.36
N ASN A 76 5.80 -11.64 1.16
CA ASN A 76 5.80 -10.18 1.18
C ASN A 76 6.29 -9.65 2.54
N LEU A 77 5.82 -10.26 3.63
CA LEU A 77 6.20 -9.88 4.99
C LEU A 77 7.69 -10.15 5.25
N LEU A 78 8.19 -11.29 4.78
CA LEU A 78 9.61 -11.64 4.85
C LEU A 78 10.48 -10.65 4.07
N LEU A 79 10.13 -10.36 2.82
CA LEU A 79 10.87 -9.43 1.99
C LEU A 79 10.86 -8.01 2.58
N ILE A 80 9.72 -7.56 3.10
CA ILE A 80 9.59 -6.30 3.82
C ILE A 80 10.49 -6.28 5.06
N LEU A 81 10.48 -7.32 5.90
CA LEU A 81 11.30 -7.40 7.10
C LEU A 81 12.81 -7.42 6.77
N LEU A 82 13.22 -8.18 5.77
CA LEU A 82 14.61 -8.20 5.30
C LEU A 82 15.03 -6.82 4.79
N ALA A 83 14.19 -6.19 3.98
CA ALA A 83 14.44 -4.87 3.40
C ALA A 83 14.54 -3.79 4.50
N LEU A 84 13.61 -3.81 5.46
CA LEU A 84 13.64 -2.94 6.64
C LEU A 84 14.90 -3.20 7.49
N THR A 85 15.30 -4.45 7.69
CA THR A 85 16.50 -4.79 8.47
C THR A 85 17.75 -4.24 7.81
N VAL A 86 17.92 -4.44 6.50
CA VAL A 86 19.05 -3.88 5.73
C VAL A 86 19.04 -2.35 5.80
N TRP A 87 17.86 -1.74 5.68
CA TRP A 87 17.69 -0.28 5.68
C TRP A 87 18.02 0.38 7.02
N VAL A 88 17.43 -0.14 8.08
CA VAL A 88 17.57 0.39 9.44
C VAL A 88 19.00 0.21 9.93
N ASN A 89 19.65 -0.90 9.55
CA ASN A 89 21.04 -1.20 9.90
C ASN A 89 22.06 -0.77 8.82
N ARG A 90 21.70 0.12 7.88
CA ARG A 90 22.58 0.54 6.76
C ARG A 90 23.92 1.16 7.19
N GLN A 91 23.99 1.70 8.41
CA GLN A 91 25.20 2.30 8.97
C GLN A 91 26.03 1.30 9.81
N GLU A 92 25.48 0.13 10.16
CA GLU A 92 26.21 -0.89 10.91
C GLU A 92 27.34 -1.49 10.04
N ARG A 93 28.44 -1.91 10.67
CA ARG A 93 29.45 -2.69 9.97
C ARG A 93 28.90 -4.10 9.73
N SER A 94 29.23 -4.70 8.58
CA SER A 94 28.86 -6.09 8.29
C SER A 94 29.59 -7.01 9.27
N SER A 95 28.93 -7.28 10.38
CA SER A 95 29.43 -8.04 11.52
C SER A 95 28.60 -9.32 11.68
N ARG A 96 29.07 -10.26 12.51
CA ARG A 96 28.28 -11.47 12.83
C ARG A 96 26.91 -11.12 13.42
N SER A 97 26.83 -10.06 14.24
CA SER A 97 25.57 -9.55 14.80
C SER A 97 24.59 -9.11 13.71
N PHE A 98 25.06 -8.39 12.69
CA PHE A 98 24.23 -7.97 11.57
C PHE A 98 23.63 -9.17 10.82
N TRP A 99 24.47 -10.16 10.48
CA TRP A 99 24.00 -11.36 9.78
C TRP A 99 23.05 -12.21 10.62
N LEU A 100 23.29 -12.32 11.93
CA LEU A 100 22.35 -12.98 12.85
C LEU A 100 20.98 -12.29 12.87
N ARG A 101 20.93 -10.95 12.82
CA ARG A 101 19.65 -10.22 12.69
C ARG A 101 18.96 -10.49 11.36
N ILE A 102 19.71 -10.53 10.25
CA ILE A 102 19.16 -10.86 8.94
C ILE A 102 18.57 -12.28 8.94
N VAL A 103 19.30 -13.26 9.47
CA VAL A 103 18.83 -14.65 9.55
C VAL A 103 17.62 -14.77 10.48
N SER A 104 17.59 -14.06 11.61
CA SER A 104 16.45 -14.07 12.53
C SER A 104 15.18 -13.47 11.94
N MET A 105 15.24 -12.75 10.81
CA MET A 105 14.04 -12.26 10.11
C MET A 105 13.23 -13.37 9.48
N VAL A 106 13.83 -14.51 9.14
CA VAL A 106 13.08 -15.66 8.59
C VAL A 106 12.07 -16.19 9.61
N PRO A 107 12.47 -16.62 10.83
CA PRO A 107 11.50 -17.07 11.82
C PRO A 107 10.58 -15.95 12.31
N ALA A 108 11.06 -14.70 12.39
CA ALA A 108 10.22 -13.56 12.76
C ALA A 108 9.09 -13.31 11.74
N ALA A 109 9.41 -13.32 10.44
CA ALA A 109 8.44 -13.17 9.37
C ALA A 109 7.43 -14.32 9.34
N LEU A 110 7.89 -15.56 9.54
CA LEU A 110 7.01 -16.71 9.63
C LEU A 110 6.02 -16.56 10.79
N ALA A 111 6.52 -16.24 12.00
CA ALA A 111 5.67 -16.06 13.17
C ALA A 111 4.67 -14.92 12.98
N ALA A 112 5.14 -13.75 12.52
CA ALA A 112 4.29 -12.60 12.24
C ALA A 112 3.21 -12.92 11.19
N ASN A 113 3.56 -13.66 10.13
CA ASN A 113 2.60 -14.03 9.10
C ASN A 113 1.57 -15.05 9.59
N VAL A 114 1.98 -16.06 10.36
CA VAL A 114 1.04 -17.03 10.96
C VAL A 114 0.04 -16.32 11.86
N LEU A 115 0.53 -15.44 12.75
CA LEU A 115 -0.33 -14.65 13.64
C LEU A 115 -1.28 -13.72 12.85
N ARG A 116 -0.77 -13.10 11.78
CA ARG A 116 -1.58 -12.29 10.86
C ARG A 116 -2.70 -13.11 10.22
N VAL A 117 -2.39 -14.27 9.64
CA VAL A 117 -3.38 -15.13 8.97
C VAL A 117 -4.41 -15.65 9.97
N LEU A 118 -3.99 -16.11 11.15
CA LEU A 118 -4.92 -16.53 12.20
C LEU A 118 -5.84 -15.39 12.65
N SER A 119 -5.30 -14.16 12.78
CA SER A 119 -6.10 -12.98 13.12
C SER A 119 -7.10 -12.62 12.03
N LEU A 120 -6.72 -12.76 10.75
CA LEU A 120 -7.63 -12.56 9.61
C LEU A 120 -8.75 -13.60 9.60
N ILE A 121 -8.45 -14.86 9.87
CA ILE A 121 -9.46 -15.92 9.98
C ILE A 121 -10.40 -15.62 11.15
N ALA A 122 -9.87 -15.25 12.31
CA ALA A 122 -10.67 -14.87 13.48
C ALA A 122 -11.56 -13.66 13.18
N TYR A 123 -11.02 -12.63 12.55
CA TYR A 123 -11.79 -11.47 12.09
C TYR A 123 -12.93 -11.90 11.16
N ARG A 124 -12.64 -12.74 10.16
CA ARG A 124 -13.64 -13.22 9.19
C ARG A 124 -14.71 -14.10 9.82
N MET A 125 -14.38 -14.85 10.87
CA MET A 125 -15.38 -15.60 11.65
C MET A 125 -16.35 -14.67 12.39
N LEU A 126 -15.85 -13.55 12.92
CA LEU A 126 -16.66 -12.57 13.65
C LEU A 126 -17.46 -11.64 12.72
N ALA A 127 -16.89 -11.28 11.58
CA ALA A 127 -17.46 -10.33 10.63
C ALA A 127 -18.30 -10.98 9.53
N TYR A 128 -18.43 -12.31 9.49
CA TYR A 128 -19.15 -13.04 8.45
C TYR A 128 -20.60 -12.51 8.27
N PRO A 129 -21.07 -12.27 7.02
CA PRO A 129 -20.46 -12.60 5.72
C PRO A 129 -19.52 -11.53 5.14
N GLY A 130 -19.11 -10.54 5.95
CA GLY A 130 -18.17 -9.49 5.54
C GLY A 130 -16.82 -10.03 5.06
N ILE A 131 -16.24 -9.36 4.06
CA ILE A 131 -14.90 -9.63 3.54
C ILE A 131 -13.99 -8.50 4.02
N GLU A 132 -12.86 -8.86 4.59
CA GLU A 132 -11.75 -7.97 4.91
C GLU A 132 -11.36 -7.00 3.75
N SER A 133 -11.01 -5.77 4.09
CA SER A 133 -10.39 -4.85 3.12
C SER A 133 -8.87 -5.09 3.00
N PRO A 134 -8.24 -4.71 1.88
CA PRO A 134 -6.78 -4.66 1.78
C PRO A 134 -6.10 -3.92 2.95
N GLN A 135 -6.71 -2.82 3.40
CA GLN A 135 -6.22 -2.02 4.53
C GLN A 135 -6.22 -2.83 5.82
N THR A 136 -7.26 -3.64 6.06
CA THR A 136 -7.33 -4.55 7.22
C THR A 136 -6.22 -5.60 7.16
N HIS A 137 -5.94 -6.14 5.96
CA HIS A 137 -4.82 -7.07 5.73
C HIS A 137 -3.46 -6.47 6.12
N TYR A 138 -3.18 -5.24 5.71
CA TYR A 138 -1.92 -4.55 6.05
C TYR A 138 -1.90 -4.07 7.49
N PHE A 139 -3.04 -3.65 8.05
CA PHE A 139 -3.14 -3.24 9.45
C PHE A 139 -2.76 -4.40 10.39
N ILE A 140 -3.40 -5.55 10.21
CA ILE A 140 -3.14 -6.74 11.00
C ILE A 140 -1.70 -7.20 10.77
N GLY A 141 -1.21 -7.12 9.53
CA GLY A 141 0.21 -7.37 9.24
C GLY A 141 1.15 -6.45 10.02
N PHE A 142 0.90 -5.14 9.99
CA PHE A 142 1.68 -4.14 10.72
C PHE A 142 1.65 -4.37 12.23
N LEU A 143 0.48 -4.65 12.81
CA LEU A 143 0.31 -4.99 14.23
C LEU A 143 1.26 -6.12 14.63
N TRP A 144 1.30 -7.19 13.83
CA TRP A 144 2.15 -8.36 14.09
C TRP A 144 3.62 -8.16 13.73
N LEU A 145 3.98 -7.09 13.02
CA LEU A 145 5.38 -6.68 12.85
C LEU A 145 5.94 -5.97 14.09
N VAL A 146 5.11 -5.25 14.85
CA VAL A 146 5.53 -4.44 16.01
C VAL A 146 6.38 -5.24 17.02
N PRO A 147 6.02 -6.48 17.43
CA PRO A 147 6.83 -7.25 18.38
C PRO A 147 8.25 -7.55 17.88
N PHE A 148 8.44 -7.65 16.56
CA PHE A 148 9.72 -8.00 15.95
C PHE A 148 10.56 -6.77 15.59
N VAL A 149 10.00 -5.55 15.67
CA VAL A 149 10.73 -4.30 15.42
C VAL A 149 11.96 -4.20 16.31
N ALA A 150 11.83 -4.57 17.58
CA ALA A 150 12.94 -4.51 18.53
C ALA A 150 14.13 -5.42 18.16
N LEU A 151 13.93 -6.43 17.31
CA LEU A 151 14.99 -7.32 16.81
C LEU A 151 15.79 -6.68 15.67
N ILE A 152 15.15 -5.81 14.88
CA ILE A 152 15.76 -5.14 13.72
C ILE A 152 16.32 -3.77 14.07
N THR A 153 15.84 -3.14 15.15
CA THR A 153 16.34 -1.84 15.61
C THR A 153 17.83 -1.92 15.93
N PRO A 154 18.67 -1.00 15.39
CA PRO A 154 20.10 -1.03 15.64
C PRO A 154 20.36 -0.69 17.10
N LYS A 155 21.35 -1.36 17.69
CA LYS A 155 21.90 -0.94 18.98
C LYS A 155 22.91 0.17 18.71
N ASP A 156 22.51 1.42 18.94
CA ASP A 156 23.40 2.56 18.92
C ASP A 156 23.51 3.18 20.33
N HIS A 157 24.24 4.29 20.45
CA HIS A 157 24.43 4.97 21.74
C HIS A 157 23.20 5.78 22.20
N ARG A 158 22.08 5.75 21.45
CA ARG A 158 20.88 6.53 21.74
C ARG A 158 19.87 5.68 22.54
N PRO A 159 18.87 6.30 23.20
CA PRO A 159 17.78 5.60 23.84
C PRO A 159 17.10 4.62 22.89
N ARG A 160 16.78 3.43 23.39
CA ARG A 160 16.12 2.37 22.61
C ARG A 160 14.78 2.82 22.02
N SER A 161 14.04 3.67 22.73
CA SER A 161 12.78 4.25 22.24
C SER A 161 12.96 5.01 20.94
N ALA A 162 14.04 5.79 20.80
CA ALA A 162 14.33 6.53 19.58
C ALA A 162 14.53 5.60 18.37
N GLY A 163 15.32 4.54 18.55
CA GLY A 163 15.52 3.53 17.51
C GLY A 163 14.22 2.80 17.13
N ILE A 164 13.38 2.49 18.11
CA ILE A 164 12.08 1.85 17.89
C ILE A 164 11.14 2.77 17.10
N MET A 165 11.08 4.06 17.43
CA MET A 165 10.27 5.05 16.70
C MET A 165 10.69 5.16 15.23
N GLU A 166 12.00 5.28 14.95
CA GLU A 166 12.54 5.34 13.58
C GLU A 166 12.17 4.07 12.80
N THR A 167 12.29 2.91 13.46
CA THR A 167 11.99 1.62 12.85
C THR A 167 10.50 1.44 12.58
N LEU A 168 9.64 1.83 13.52
CA LEU A 168 8.18 1.77 13.36
C LEU A 168 7.67 2.74 12.28
N GLN A 169 8.25 3.94 12.18
CA GLN A 169 7.93 4.86 11.07
C GLN A 169 8.28 4.21 9.72
N ALA A 170 9.49 3.64 9.60
CA ALA A 170 9.90 2.95 8.39
C ALA A 170 8.98 1.77 8.06
N ALA A 171 8.58 0.98 9.07
CA ALA A 171 7.64 -0.13 8.89
C ALA A 171 6.25 0.34 8.44
N ALA A 172 5.73 1.43 9.02
CA ALA A 172 4.44 2.02 8.63
C ALA A 172 4.48 2.54 7.19
N VAL A 173 5.55 3.26 6.81
CA VAL A 173 5.76 3.75 5.45
C VAL A 173 5.84 2.59 4.44
N VAL A 174 6.63 1.56 4.72
CA VAL A 174 6.73 0.39 3.82
C VAL A 174 5.40 -0.36 3.71
N SER A 175 4.64 -0.42 4.79
CA SER A 175 3.29 -1.02 4.79
C SER A 175 2.31 -0.25 3.91
N LEU A 176 2.43 1.08 3.81
CA LEU A 176 1.64 1.89 2.86
C LEU A 176 2.15 1.78 1.41
N LEU A 177 3.45 1.59 1.20
CA LEU A 177 4.01 1.43 -0.14
C LEU A 177 3.63 0.10 -0.81
N ALA A 178 3.43 -0.96 -0.01
CA ALA A 178 3.07 -2.29 -0.51
C ALA A 178 1.81 -2.29 -1.41
N PRO A 179 0.65 -1.76 -0.99
CA PRO A 179 -0.52 -1.67 -1.87
C PRO A 179 -0.31 -0.71 -3.05
N MET A 180 0.52 0.33 -2.89
CA MET A 180 0.82 1.28 -3.98
C MET A 180 1.69 0.68 -5.09
N SER A 181 2.36 -0.45 -4.85
CA SER A 181 3.25 -1.10 -5.84
C SER A 181 2.57 -1.51 -7.16
N GLY A 182 1.24 -1.52 -7.21
CA GLY A 182 0.45 -1.78 -8.42
C GLY A 182 0.08 -0.53 -9.23
N THR A 183 0.34 0.68 -8.73
CA THR A 183 -0.03 1.94 -9.39
C THR A 183 1.04 2.42 -10.37
N PRO A 184 0.69 3.30 -11.34
CA PRO A 184 1.68 3.91 -12.23
C PRO A 184 2.79 4.61 -11.44
N ASN A 185 4.05 4.40 -11.86
CA ASN A 185 5.24 5.00 -11.23
C ASN A 185 5.41 4.68 -9.72
N ALA A 186 4.90 3.55 -9.23
CA ALA A 186 5.07 3.16 -7.84
C ALA A 186 6.55 3.02 -7.38
N GLU A 187 7.44 2.67 -8.30
CA GLU A 187 8.89 2.64 -8.06
C GLU A 187 9.43 4.02 -7.68
N LEU A 188 8.89 5.07 -8.31
CA LEU A 188 9.24 6.46 -8.05
C LEU A 188 8.86 6.87 -6.64
N VAL A 189 7.61 6.58 -6.26
CA VAL A 189 7.05 6.86 -4.93
C VAL A 189 7.87 6.14 -3.87
N THR A 190 8.20 4.86 -4.12
CA THR A 190 9.03 4.03 -3.24
C THR A 190 10.41 4.65 -3.05
N LEU A 191 11.08 5.00 -4.15
CA LEU A 191 12.42 5.57 -4.11
C LEU A 191 12.44 6.92 -3.39
N ALA A 192 11.44 7.76 -3.63
CA ALA A 192 11.25 9.04 -2.96
C ALA A 192 11.06 8.87 -1.43
N ALA A 193 10.15 7.98 -1.02
CA ALA A 193 9.85 7.71 0.37
C ALA A 193 11.06 7.11 1.12
N VAL A 194 11.73 6.13 0.52
CA VAL A 194 12.93 5.51 1.09
C VAL A 194 14.07 6.53 1.19
N THR A 195 14.30 7.35 0.16
CA THR A 195 15.30 8.41 0.21
C THR A 195 14.99 9.42 1.32
N TRP A 196 13.72 9.76 1.53
CA TRP A 196 13.29 10.63 2.61
C TRP A 196 13.56 10.03 4.00
N LEU A 197 13.16 8.77 4.22
CA LEU A 197 13.42 8.03 5.45
C LEU A 197 14.90 8.00 5.84
N SER A 198 15.82 8.12 4.88
CA SER A 198 17.26 8.10 5.16
C SER A 198 17.72 9.30 5.99
N ARG A 199 16.93 10.37 5.98
CA ARG A 199 17.14 11.64 6.68
C ARG A 199 16.34 11.75 7.97
N CYS A 200 15.42 10.81 8.22
CA CYS A 200 14.59 10.82 9.42
C CYS A 200 15.40 10.34 10.62
N ARG A 201 15.39 11.13 11.70
CA ARG A 201 16.02 10.82 12.99
C ARG A 201 15.16 11.39 14.11
N VAL A 202 15.02 10.66 15.22
CA VAL A 202 14.25 11.16 16.37
C VAL A 202 14.91 12.39 16.95
N ARG A 203 14.10 13.44 17.15
CA ARG A 203 14.49 14.72 17.75
C ARG A 203 13.33 15.25 18.56
N GLU A 204 13.63 16.19 19.45
CA GLU A 204 12.60 16.98 20.10
C GLU A 204 11.90 17.90 19.07
N THR A 205 10.62 18.16 19.30
CA THR A 205 9.81 19.08 18.51
C THR A 205 8.98 19.94 19.44
N SER A 206 8.42 21.05 18.94
CA SER A 206 7.40 21.76 19.69
C SER A 206 6.12 20.92 19.77
N ALA A 207 5.46 20.95 20.93
CA ALA A 207 4.17 20.30 21.13
C ALA A 207 3.12 20.77 20.11
N TRP A 208 3.16 22.06 19.71
CA TRP A 208 2.25 22.60 18.71
C TRP A 208 2.43 21.94 17.33
N LEU A 209 3.68 21.67 16.90
CA LEU A 209 3.94 21.02 15.62
C LEU A 209 3.44 19.58 15.63
N LEU A 210 3.62 18.87 16.75
CA LEU A 210 3.10 17.52 16.93
C LEU A 210 1.57 17.52 16.89
N LEU A 211 0.92 18.45 17.59
CA LEU A 211 -0.54 18.62 17.56
C LEU A 211 -1.05 18.96 16.16
N ALA A 212 -0.39 19.88 15.44
CA ALA A 212 -0.74 20.23 14.07
C ALA A 212 -0.58 19.02 13.13
N TRP A 213 0.46 18.21 13.32
CA TRP A 213 0.66 16.99 12.55
C TRP A 213 -0.46 15.97 12.84
N ILE A 214 -0.79 15.69 14.10
CA ILE A 214 -1.91 14.80 14.46
C ILE A 214 -3.24 15.32 13.89
N ALA A 215 -3.53 16.61 14.07
CA ALA A 215 -4.74 17.25 13.54
C ALA A 215 -4.82 17.14 12.02
N SER A 216 -3.70 17.28 11.31
CA SER A 216 -3.66 17.09 9.86
C SER A 216 -3.96 15.65 9.44
N GLY A 217 -3.51 14.64 10.22
CA GLY A 217 -3.84 13.23 9.98
C GLY A 217 -5.32 12.93 10.20
N ILE A 218 -5.91 13.52 11.24
CA ILE A 218 -7.37 13.48 11.46
C ILE A 218 -8.10 14.17 10.31
N GLY A 219 -7.59 15.31 9.84
CA GLY A 219 -8.09 16.00 8.66
C GLY A 219 -8.11 15.09 7.44
N VAL A 220 -6.97 14.44 7.12
CA VAL A 220 -6.83 13.47 6.02
C VAL A 220 -7.88 12.36 6.11
N ALA A 221 -8.10 11.81 7.31
CA ALA A 221 -9.15 10.81 7.54
C ALA A 221 -10.53 11.37 7.21
N ILE A 222 -10.92 12.50 7.80
CA ILE A 222 -12.24 13.13 7.65
C ILE A 222 -12.56 13.44 6.19
N VAL A 223 -11.59 13.97 5.44
CA VAL A 223 -11.76 14.31 4.01
C VAL A 223 -11.57 13.12 3.08
N SER A 224 -11.09 12.00 3.63
CA SER A 224 -10.86 10.71 2.97
C SER A 224 -9.93 10.80 1.76
N MET A 225 -8.79 11.47 1.95
CA MET A 225 -7.78 11.64 0.91
C MET A 225 -6.54 10.78 1.19
N GLU A 226 -6.61 9.49 0.86
CA GLU A 226 -5.56 8.51 1.16
C GLU A 226 -4.18 8.85 0.59
N SER A 227 -4.14 9.56 -0.53
CA SER A 227 -2.91 10.03 -1.17
C SER A 227 -2.01 10.88 -0.26
N PHE A 228 -2.57 11.45 0.81
CA PHE A 228 -1.82 12.21 1.81
C PHE A 228 -1.23 11.38 2.95
N TRP A 229 -1.63 10.13 3.16
CA TRP A 229 -1.12 9.33 4.28
C TRP A 229 0.39 9.14 4.24
N LEU A 230 0.94 8.86 3.05
CA LEU A 230 2.37 8.68 2.88
C LEU A 230 3.15 10.00 3.10
N PRO A 231 2.84 11.12 2.43
CA PRO A 231 3.43 12.42 2.75
C PRO A 231 3.30 12.82 4.23
N TRP A 232 2.13 12.56 4.84
CA TRP A 232 1.88 12.85 6.25
C TRP A 232 2.82 12.07 7.17
N LEU A 233 2.98 10.75 6.97
CA LEU A 233 3.94 9.94 7.74
C LEU A 233 5.39 10.42 7.55
N LEU A 234 5.76 10.79 6.32
CA LEU A 234 7.09 11.29 6.00
C LEU A 234 7.37 12.66 6.65
N LEU A 235 6.33 13.48 6.87
CA LEU A 235 6.42 14.80 7.49
C LEU A 235 6.34 14.80 9.03
N CYS A 236 6.45 13.64 9.68
CA CYS A 236 6.38 13.56 11.14
C CYS A 236 7.40 14.50 11.82
N PRO A 237 6.95 15.47 12.65
CA PRO A 237 7.83 16.51 13.19
C PRO A 237 8.85 15.98 14.21
N LEU A 238 8.58 14.83 14.82
CA LEU A 238 9.53 14.14 15.71
C LEU A 238 10.72 13.51 14.96
N LEU A 239 10.62 13.38 13.63
CA LEU A 239 11.56 12.62 12.80
C LEU A 239 12.19 13.47 11.70
N VAL A 240 11.54 14.55 11.29
CA VAL A 240 12.02 15.46 10.24
C VAL A 240 12.81 16.62 10.82
N ASN A 241 14.00 16.87 10.25
CA ASN A 241 14.70 18.13 10.48
C ASN A 241 14.16 19.21 9.53
N TRP A 242 13.30 20.09 10.03
CA TRP A 242 12.70 21.17 9.23
C TRP A 242 13.74 22.13 8.62
N ARG A 243 14.92 22.26 9.22
CA ARG A 243 16.03 23.07 8.67
C ARG A 243 16.68 22.45 7.42
N GLN A 244 16.43 21.16 7.17
CA GLN A 244 16.94 20.40 6.02
C GLN A 244 15.93 20.32 4.87
N LEU A 245 14.73 20.91 5.00
CA LEU A 245 13.75 21.08 3.92
C LEU A 245 14.21 22.14 2.91
N ARG A 246 15.25 21.81 2.17
CA ARG A 246 15.66 22.58 0.97
C ARG A 246 14.80 22.15 -0.21
N VAL A 247 14.81 22.94 -1.29
CA VAL A 247 14.07 22.65 -2.54
C VAL A 247 14.22 21.19 -3.01
N PRO A 248 15.43 20.57 -3.04
CA PRO A 248 15.60 19.14 -3.33
C PRO A 248 14.79 18.18 -2.46
N ALA A 249 14.73 18.46 -1.16
CA ALA A 249 14.02 17.67 -0.17
C ALA A 249 12.51 17.79 -0.39
N ILE A 250 12.02 19.01 -0.68
CA ILE A 250 10.62 19.27 -1.00
C ILE A 250 10.20 18.53 -2.28
N ILE A 251 11.03 18.56 -3.33
CA ILE A 251 10.75 17.84 -4.59
C ILE A 251 10.70 16.33 -4.34
N CYS A 252 11.63 15.78 -3.56
CA CYS A 252 11.63 14.37 -3.20
C CYS A 252 10.36 13.97 -2.45
N LEU A 253 9.96 14.77 -1.45
CA LEU A 253 8.72 14.54 -0.70
C LEU A 253 7.48 14.65 -1.58
N ALA A 254 7.45 15.63 -2.50
CA ALA A 254 6.37 15.81 -3.45
C ALA A 254 6.22 14.58 -4.37
N CYS A 255 7.32 13.96 -4.79
CA CYS A 255 7.29 12.71 -5.57
C CYS A 255 6.76 11.49 -4.78
N ALA A 256 6.66 11.57 -3.45
CA ALA A 256 5.99 10.53 -2.66
C ALA A 256 4.44 10.65 -2.71
N HIS A 257 3.90 11.74 -3.27
CA HIS A 257 2.48 11.92 -3.46
C HIS A 257 2.01 11.29 -4.79
N SER A 258 0.95 10.47 -4.75
CA SER A 258 0.47 9.71 -5.93
C SER A 258 0.18 10.59 -7.15
N LEU A 259 -0.53 11.71 -6.99
CA LEU A 259 -0.81 12.63 -8.09
C LEU A 259 0.42 13.13 -8.83
N ILE A 260 1.49 13.43 -8.10
CA ILE A 260 2.74 13.94 -8.68
C ILE A 260 3.44 12.79 -9.39
N ALA A 261 3.50 11.62 -8.76
CA ALA A 261 4.09 10.43 -9.36
C ALA A 261 3.37 10.00 -10.66
N MET A 262 2.07 10.26 -10.79
CA MET A 262 1.29 9.92 -12.00
C MET A 262 1.55 10.86 -13.18
N GLN A 263 2.29 11.95 -13.01
CA GLN A 263 2.56 12.88 -14.11
C GLN A 263 3.67 12.36 -15.05
N PRO A 264 3.60 12.65 -16.36
CA PRO A 264 4.63 12.21 -17.31
C PRO A 264 6.02 12.75 -16.96
N TRP A 265 6.07 13.94 -16.36
CA TRP A 265 7.31 14.63 -15.97
C TRP A 265 7.83 14.22 -14.58
N ALA A 266 7.15 13.33 -13.86
CA ALA A 266 7.50 12.98 -12.48
C ALA A 266 8.92 12.40 -12.37
N TRP A 267 9.34 11.61 -13.36
CA TRP A 267 10.69 11.05 -13.42
C TRP A 267 11.78 12.12 -13.52
N TRP A 268 11.54 13.23 -14.22
CA TRP A 268 12.49 14.35 -14.28
C TRP A 268 12.64 15.02 -12.92
N LEU A 269 11.52 15.24 -12.21
CA LEU A 269 11.58 15.82 -10.86
C LEU A 269 12.25 14.88 -9.85
N ALA A 270 11.93 13.60 -9.88
CA ALA A 270 12.53 12.65 -8.96
C ALA A 270 14.02 12.44 -9.22
N THR A 271 14.44 12.33 -10.49
CA THR A 271 15.87 12.25 -10.84
C THR A 271 16.61 13.52 -10.44
N ALA A 272 16.02 14.70 -10.65
CA ALA A 272 16.59 15.97 -10.16
C ALA A 272 16.66 16.01 -8.63
N GLY A 273 15.61 15.59 -7.92
CA GLY A 273 15.57 15.50 -6.46
C GLY A 273 16.61 14.53 -5.89
N LEU A 274 16.79 13.37 -6.52
CA LEU A 274 17.80 12.37 -6.16
C LEU A 274 19.21 12.87 -6.47
N ALA A 275 19.44 13.48 -7.64
CA ALA A 275 20.73 14.03 -8.01
C ALA A 275 21.13 15.18 -7.07
N THR A 276 20.20 16.07 -6.74
CA THR A 276 20.44 17.16 -5.80
C THR A 276 20.62 16.65 -4.37
N ALA A 277 19.86 15.63 -3.94
CA ALA A 277 20.08 14.93 -2.69
C ALA A 277 21.50 14.32 -2.61
N TRP A 278 21.94 13.70 -3.71
CA TRP A 278 23.25 13.07 -3.86
C TRP A 278 24.39 14.10 -3.86
N LEU A 279 24.20 15.23 -4.54
CA LEU A 279 25.17 16.34 -4.60
C LEU A 279 25.23 17.11 -3.27
N SER A 280 24.09 17.34 -2.61
CA SER A 280 24.02 18.01 -1.31
C SER A 280 24.59 17.13 -0.18
N GLY A 281 24.44 15.81 -0.29
CA GLY A 281 25.05 14.84 0.63
C GLY A 281 26.58 14.76 0.54
N ARG A 282 27.21 15.34 -0.50
CA ARG A 282 28.67 15.50 -0.59
C ARG A 282 29.23 16.62 0.30
N GLY A 283 28.37 17.44 0.92
CA GLY A 283 28.77 18.59 1.74
C GLY A 283 28.55 18.45 3.25
N VAL A 284 27.93 17.36 3.72
CA VAL A 284 27.70 17.14 5.16
C VAL A 284 28.62 16.03 5.63
N THR A 285 29.92 16.31 5.68
CA THR A 285 30.71 15.75 6.77
C THR A 285 30.06 16.21 8.06
N PRO A 286 29.70 15.32 9.01
CA PRO A 286 29.36 15.76 10.35
C PRO A 286 30.61 16.45 10.88
N THR A 287 30.68 17.77 10.75
CA THR A 287 31.75 18.49 11.41
C THR A 287 31.54 18.23 12.89
N ASN A 288 32.61 17.88 13.59
CA ASN A 288 32.65 17.65 15.04
C ASN A 288 32.06 18.80 15.90
N ARG A 289 31.63 19.90 15.25
CA ARG A 289 30.89 21.02 15.83
C ARG A 289 29.40 20.76 16.05
N ASP A 290 28.72 19.98 15.19
CA ASP A 290 27.29 19.68 15.39
C ASP A 290 27.05 18.66 16.53
N ALA A 291 28.08 17.86 16.84
CA ALA A 291 28.04 16.86 17.91
C ALA A 291 28.19 17.45 19.33
N ARG A 292 28.55 18.74 19.47
CA ARG A 292 28.83 19.36 20.79
C ARG A 292 27.76 20.31 21.31
N HIS A 293 26.69 20.61 20.55
CA HIS A 293 25.70 21.61 20.97
C HIS A 293 24.22 21.27 20.77
N GLU A 294 23.85 20.12 20.19
CA GLU A 294 22.49 19.60 20.40
C GLU A 294 22.50 18.85 21.74
N SER A 295 22.07 19.53 22.81
CA SER A 295 21.56 18.85 24.01
C SER A 295 20.57 17.81 23.52
N LEU A 296 20.92 16.52 23.60
CA LEU A 296 20.10 15.40 23.16
C LEU A 296 18.88 15.28 24.08
N GLN A 297 17.93 16.19 23.91
CA GLN A 297 16.61 16.13 24.49
C GLN A 297 15.79 15.19 23.60
N TYR A 298 15.23 14.17 24.24
CA TYR A 298 14.41 13.15 23.60
C TYR A 298 12.93 13.44 23.87
N PRO A 299 12.03 13.02 22.97
CA PRO A 299 10.60 13.20 23.17
C PRO A 299 10.15 12.60 24.51
N SER A 300 9.25 13.28 25.19
CA SER A 300 8.59 12.82 26.41
C SER A 300 7.76 11.55 26.15
N LEU A 301 7.39 10.83 27.21
CA LEU A 301 6.56 9.62 27.09
C LEU A 301 5.20 9.90 26.46
N THR A 302 4.62 11.08 26.70
CA THR A 302 3.35 11.51 26.11
C THR A 302 3.48 11.72 24.61
N GLU A 303 4.56 12.36 24.15
CA GLU A 303 4.84 12.56 22.72
C GLU A 303 5.11 11.23 22.01
N GLN A 304 5.84 10.32 22.66
CA GLN A 304 6.06 8.95 22.15
C GLN A 304 4.73 8.19 22.04
N GLY A 305 3.88 8.25 23.07
CA GLY A 305 2.56 7.61 23.05
C GLY A 305 1.67 8.15 21.94
N ALA A 306 1.64 9.48 21.77
CA ALA A 306 0.88 10.12 20.70
C ALA A 306 1.39 9.71 19.30
N PHE A 307 2.71 9.65 19.12
CA PHE A 307 3.33 9.14 17.90
C PHE A 307 2.90 7.70 17.58
N PHE A 308 3.00 6.79 18.56
CA PHE A 308 2.63 5.39 18.33
C PHE A 308 1.15 5.21 18.02
N ALA A 309 0.26 5.93 18.70
CA ALA A 309 -1.17 5.92 18.40
C ALA A 309 -1.44 6.44 16.98
N ALA A 310 -0.75 7.51 16.57
CA ALA A 310 -0.93 8.13 15.26
C ALA A 310 -0.50 7.21 14.10
N LEU A 311 0.47 6.31 14.29
CA LEU A 311 0.89 5.35 13.26
C LEU A 311 -0.24 4.39 12.81
N ALA A 312 -1.26 4.19 13.65
CA ALA A 312 -2.40 3.35 13.30
C ALA A 312 -3.45 4.07 12.43
N LEU A 313 -3.44 5.42 12.39
CA LEU A 313 -4.45 6.21 11.69
C LEU A 313 -4.60 5.86 10.21
N PRO A 314 -3.52 5.72 9.40
CA PRO A 314 -3.65 5.40 7.98
C PRO A 314 -4.39 4.08 7.69
N PHE A 315 -4.40 3.18 8.67
CA PHE A 315 -4.96 1.84 8.54
C PHE A 315 -6.37 1.71 9.12
N LEU A 316 -6.70 2.53 10.12
CA LEU A 316 -7.99 2.49 10.81
C LEU A 316 -8.99 3.53 10.30
N ALA A 317 -8.50 4.64 9.73
CA ALA A 317 -9.34 5.77 9.36
C ALA A 317 -10.49 5.40 8.42
N SER A 318 -10.23 4.62 7.38
CA SER A 318 -11.26 4.26 6.41
C SER A 318 -12.32 3.34 7.00
N THR A 319 -11.91 2.38 7.85
CA THR A 319 -12.83 1.46 8.53
C THR A 319 -13.70 2.18 9.56
N LEU A 320 -13.13 3.09 10.35
CA LEU A 320 -13.87 3.84 11.35
C LEU A 320 -14.87 4.82 10.72
N LEU A 321 -14.51 5.44 9.60
CA LEU A 321 -15.34 6.43 8.92
C LEU A 321 -16.34 5.82 7.92
N SER A 322 -16.21 4.54 7.56
CA SER A 322 -17.18 3.83 6.72
C SER A 322 -18.29 3.15 7.51
N LEU A 323 -18.20 3.09 8.84
CA LEU A 323 -19.25 2.53 9.69
C LEU A 323 -20.56 3.30 9.48
N GLY A 324 -21.58 2.61 8.97
CA GLY A 324 -22.92 3.15 8.78
C GLY A 324 -23.16 3.89 7.45
N GLN A 325 -22.23 3.86 6.49
CA GLN A 325 -22.49 4.42 5.16
C GLN A 325 -23.30 3.45 4.29
N GLU A 326 -24.31 3.97 3.58
CA GLU A 326 -25.06 3.20 2.59
C GLU A 326 -24.18 2.93 1.35
N SER A 327 -24.12 1.67 0.94
CA SER A 327 -23.44 1.25 -0.28
C SER A 327 -24.26 1.65 -1.51
N TRP A 328 -23.59 2.16 -2.55
CA TRP A 328 -24.20 2.34 -3.87
C TRP A 328 -24.88 1.06 -4.36
N LYS A 329 -25.98 1.21 -5.12
CA LYS A 329 -26.72 0.10 -5.74
C LYS A 329 -26.85 0.34 -7.24
N PRO A 330 -26.86 -0.71 -8.08
CA PRO A 330 -27.14 -0.56 -9.49
C PRO A 330 -28.57 -0.04 -9.72
N PRO A 331 -28.82 0.69 -10.81
CA PRO A 331 -30.17 1.12 -11.15
C PRO A 331 -31.11 -0.07 -11.34
N VAL A 332 -32.37 0.07 -10.91
CA VAL A 332 -33.40 -0.98 -10.97
C VAL A 332 -33.68 -1.44 -12.41
N SER A 333 -33.37 -0.61 -13.40
CA SER A 333 -33.52 -0.90 -14.82
C SER A 333 -32.50 -1.92 -15.36
N VAL A 334 -31.50 -2.30 -14.56
CA VAL A 334 -30.43 -3.20 -14.99
C VAL A 334 -30.52 -4.52 -14.25
N GLU A 335 -30.36 -5.62 -14.99
CA GLU A 335 -30.29 -6.94 -14.37
C GLU A 335 -28.96 -7.05 -13.61
N ALA A 336 -29.07 -7.11 -12.28
CA ALA A 336 -27.93 -7.15 -11.39
C ALA A 336 -28.03 -8.30 -10.40
N ARG A 337 -26.95 -9.07 -10.28
CA ARG A 337 -26.79 -10.13 -9.30
C ARG A 337 -25.74 -9.71 -8.28
N SER A 338 -26.08 -9.69 -6.99
CA SER A 338 -25.09 -9.44 -5.94
C SER A 338 -24.06 -10.58 -5.92
N MET A 339 -22.79 -10.22 -6.02
CA MET A 339 -21.65 -11.15 -5.90
C MET A 339 -21.15 -11.23 -4.45
N ASN A 340 -21.27 -10.12 -3.70
CA ASN A 340 -20.92 -9.94 -2.29
C ASN A 340 -21.49 -8.59 -1.76
N GLN A 341 -21.14 -8.18 -0.54
CA GLN A 341 -21.65 -6.93 0.08
C GLN A 341 -21.38 -5.65 -0.73
N ASN A 342 -20.32 -5.61 -1.55
CA ASN A 342 -19.87 -4.39 -2.26
C ASN A 342 -19.70 -4.61 -3.77
N GLY A 343 -20.35 -5.62 -4.34
CA GLY A 343 -20.10 -6.04 -5.72
C GLY A 343 -21.34 -6.60 -6.40
N TYR A 344 -21.55 -6.18 -7.64
CA TYR A 344 -22.67 -6.57 -8.49
C TYR A 344 -22.15 -7.08 -9.84
N GLU A 345 -22.61 -8.24 -10.25
CA GLU A 345 -22.52 -8.64 -11.65
C GLU A 345 -23.68 -8.00 -12.39
N ILE A 346 -23.39 -7.32 -13.48
CA ILE A 346 -24.37 -6.55 -14.25
C ILE A 346 -24.50 -7.13 -15.65
N ARG A 347 -25.73 -7.25 -16.10
CA ARG A 347 -26.07 -7.65 -17.47
C ARG A 347 -26.84 -6.53 -18.16
N LEU A 348 -26.25 -5.97 -19.21
CA LEU A 348 -26.87 -4.95 -20.05
C LEU A 348 -27.64 -5.60 -21.20
N HIS A 349 -28.69 -4.94 -21.67
CA HIS A 349 -29.40 -5.38 -22.86
C HIS A 349 -28.49 -5.30 -24.10
N GLY A 350 -28.37 -6.40 -24.85
CA GLY A 350 -27.47 -6.48 -26.01
C GLY A 350 -26.00 -6.71 -25.66
N GLN A 351 -25.66 -6.91 -24.38
CA GLN A 351 -24.31 -7.30 -23.98
C GLN A 351 -23.96 -8.67 -24.56
N PRO A 352 -22.82 -8.82 -25.26
CA PRO A 352 -22.39 -10.13 -25.75
C PRO A 352 -22.22 -11.14 -24.61
N ASP A 353 -22.58 -12.40 -24.86
CA ASP A 353 -22.51 -13.49 -23.87
C ASP A 353 -21.09 -13.77 -23.36
N HIS A 354 -20.08 -13.43 -24.16
CA HIS A 354 -18.67 -13.64 -23.80
C HIS A 354 -18.04 -12.47 -23.05
N ILE A 355 -18.77 -11.38 -22.80
CA ILE A 355 -18.29 -10.24 -21.99
C ILE A 355 -19.08 -10.23 -20.69
N GLY A 356 -18.40 -10.31 -19.56
CA GLY A 356 -18.95 -10.07 -18.23
C GLY A 356 -18.65 -8.64 -17.76
N LEU A 357 -19.55 -8.08 -16.95
CA LEU A 357 -19.38 -6.79 -16.29
C LEU A 357 -19.57 -6.97 -14.79
N ALA A 358 -18.53 -6.67 -14.02
CA ALA A 358 -18.57 -6.62 -12.56
C ALA A 358 -18.41 -5.17 -12.10
N CYS A 359 -19.31 -4.72 -11.23
CA CYS A 359 -19.29 -3.41 -10.61
C CYS A 359 -18.94 -3.54 -9.15
N TYR A 360 -17.89 -2.85 -8.72
CA TYR A 360 -17.45 -2.81 -7.33
C TYR A 360 -17.69 -1.43 -6.76
N VAL A 361 -18.46 -1.39 -5.68
CA VAL A 361 -18.59 -0.21 -4.83
C VAL A 361 -17.34 -0.13 -3.97
N ALA A 362 -16.90 1.09 -3.66
CA ALA A 362 -15.86 1.26 -2.67
C ALA A 362 -16.28 0.59 -1.35
N ALA A 363 -15.47 -0.35 -0.86
CA ALA A 363 -15.79 -1.13 0.34
C ALA A 363 -15.79 -0.30 1.64
N SER A 364 -15.48 0.99 1.52
CA SER A 364 -15.38 2.02 2.53
C SER A 364 -15.30 3.37 1.80
N ARG A 365 -14.84 4.44 2.46
CA ARG A 365 -14.39 5.66 1.75
C ARG A 365 -13.06 5.47 1.00
N ASP A 366 -12.57 4.24 0.91
CA ASP A 366 -11.29 3.96 0.27
C ASP A 366 -11.38 4.26 -1.23
N ARG A 367 -10.58 5.23 -1.66
CA ARG A 367 -10.39 5.62 -3.04
C ARG A 367 -9.23 4.80 -3.58
N HIS A 368 -9.22 4.54 -4.88
CA HIS A 368 -8.01 4.12 -5.61
C HIS A 368 -7.63 2.62 -5.60
N HIS A 369 -8.54 1.75 -6.03
CA HIS A 369 -8.19 0.38 -6.42
C HIS A 369 -8.30 0.21 -7.94
N THR A 370 -7.30 -0.41 -8.56
CA THR A 370 -7.29 -0.76 -9.99
C THR A 370 -7.58 -2.24 -10.17
N VAL A 371 -7.99 -2.66 -11.36
CA VAL A 371 -8.15 -4.06 -11.76
C VAL A 371 -6.87 -4.86 -11.47
N LYS A 372 -5.69 -4.26 -11.68
CA LYS A 372 -4.40 -4.88 -11.35
C LYS A 372 -4.28 -5.15 -9.85
N VAL A 373 -4.66 -4.21 -9.00
CA VAL A 373 -4.64 -4.39 -7.54
C VAL A 373 -5.70 -5.40 -7.11
N CYS A 374 -6.94 -5.28 -7.61
CA CYS A 374 -8.05 -6.16 -7.27
C CYS A 374 -7.81 -7.63 -7.66
N LEU A 375 -7.31 -7.87 -8.88
CA LEU A 375 -7.02 -9.22 -9.36
C LEU A 375 -5.80 -9.82 -8.68
N LYS A 376 -4.79 -9.01 -8.35
CA LYS A 376 -3.63 -9.47 -7.60
C LYS A 376 -4.00 -10.03 -6.23
N TYR A 377 -4.97 -9.43 -5.53
CA TYR A 377 -5.51 -9.99 -4.28
C TYR A 377 -6.19 -11.34 -4.46
N ARG A 378 -6.65 -11.66 -5.67
CA ARG A 378 -7.23 -12.95 -6.03
C ARG A 378 -6.19 -13.91 -6.63
N GLY A 379 -4.90 -13.57 -6.55
CA GLY A 379 -3.81 -14.37 -7.11
C GLY A 379 -3.66 -14.26 -8.62
N ILE A 380 -4.34 -13.32 -9.28
CA ILE A 380 -4.32 -13.14 -10.72
C ILE A 380 -3.44 -11.93 -11.07
N GLU A 381 -2.30 -12.18 -11.71
CA GLU A 381 -1.43 -11.12 -12.19
C GLU A 381 -1.76 -10.75 -13.63
N VAL A 382 -1.88 -9.44 -13.86
CA VAL A 382 -2.22 -8.90 -15.17
C VAL A 382 -1.16 -7.94 -15.67
N VAL A 383 -0.93 -7.98 -16.98
CA VAL A 383 -0.03 -7.07 -17.71
C VAL A 383 -0.80 -6.31 -18.78
N SER A 384 -0.39 -5.08 -19.09
CA SER A 384 -0.96 -4.27 -20.17
C SER A 384 -0.58 -4.83 -21.54
N VAL A 385 -1.50 -4.75 -22.50
CA VAL A 385 -1.25 -5.16 -23.88
C VAL A 385 -0.52 -4.03 -24.64
N GLU A 386 0.57 -4.36 -25.35
CA GLU A 386 1.50 -3.40 -25.97
C GLU A 386 0.83 -2.38 -26.91
N ASN A 387 -0.21 -2.79 -27.65
CA ASN A 387 -0.96 -1.93 -28.57
C ASN A 387 -2.34 -1.49 -28.03
N CYS A 388 -2.68 -1.89 -26.81
CA CYS A 388 -3.95 -1.57 -26.14
C CYS A 388 -3.68 -1.38 -24.63
N PRO A 389 -3.03 -0.28 -24.21
CA PRO A 389 -2.49 -0.14 -22.86
C PRO A 389 -3.54 -0.14 -21.74
N LEU A 390 -4.81 0.14 -22.09
CA LEU A 390 -5.96 0.10 -21.18
C LEU A 390 -6.59 -1.30 -21.04
N VAL A 391 -6.14 -2.26 -21.85
CA VAL A 391 -6.53 -3.67 -21.77
C VAL A 391 -5.43 -4.45 -21.09
N PHE A 392 -5.82 -5.23 -20.09
CA PHE A 392 -4.93 -6.08 -19.32
C PHE A 392 -5.22 -7.56 -19.59
N THR A 393 -4.21 -8.41 -19.40
CA THR A 393 -4.35 -9.85 -19.57
C THR A 393 -3.61 -10.66 -18.52
N ALA A 394 -4.24 -11.77 -18.11
CA ALA A 394 -3.63 -12.86 -17.33
C ALA A 394 -3.48 -14.13 -18.19
N GLY A 395 -3.25 -13.97 -19.50
CA GLY A 395 -3.14 -15.08 -20.44
C GLY A 395 -4.49 -15.50 -21.04
N ARG A 396 -5.41 -16.06 -20.23
CA ARG A 396 -6.71 -16.60 -20.74
C ARG A 396 -7.82 -15.57 -20.91
N HIS A 397 -7.74 -14.46 -20.17
CA HIS A 397 -8.79 -13.44 -20.14
C HIS A 397 -8.24 -12.07 -20.53
N TRP A 398 -9.12 -11.27 -21.12
CA TRP A 398 -8.99 -9.83 -21.23
C TRP A 398 -9.71 -9.15 -20.08
N PHE A 399 -9.12 -8.07 -19.57
CA PHE A 399 -9.70 -7.22 -18.54
C PHE A 399 -9.60 -5.75 -18.96
N ARG A 400 -10.65 -4.97 -18.71
CA ARG A 400 -10.63 -3.52 -18.89
C ARG A 400 -11.41 -2.86 -17.76
N GLU A 401 -10.91 -1.74 -17.26
CA GLU A 401 -11.53 -0.98 -16.17
C GLU A 401 -12.09 0.37 -16.65
N PHE A 402 -13.15 0.82 -15.97
CA PHE A 402 -13.70 2.16 -16.05
C PHE A 402 -14.18 2.59 -14.66
N PHE A 403 -14.41 3.89 -14.46
CA PHE A 403 -14.90 4.41 -13.19
C PHE A 403 -16.12 5.30 -13.41
N LEU A 404 -17.15 5.12 -12.59
CA LEU A 404 -18.29 6.05 -12.51
C LEU A 404 -18.12 6.92 -11.27
N GLN A 405 -18.07 8.24 -11.46
CA GLN A 405 -17.86 9.18 -10.37
C GLN A 405 -18.61 10.48 -10.70
N ASP A 406 -19.40 11.00 -9.75
CA ASP A 406 -20.23 12.20 -9.91
C ASP A 406 -20.93 12.25 -11.28
N GLN A 407 -21.66 11.18 -11.61
CA GLN A 407 -22.41 11.03 -12.87
C GLN A 407 -21.55 11.12 -14.15
N ALA A 408 -20.24 10.92 -14.08
CA ALA A 408 -19.36 10.83 -15.24
C ALA A 408 -18.71 9.46 -15.34
N LEU A 409 -18.59 8.98 -16.57
CA LEU A 409 -17.79 7.83 -16.92
C LEU A 409 -16.35 8.28 -17.19
N LEU A 410 -15.41 7.68 -16.47
CA LEU A 410 -13.98 7.95 -16.57
C LEU A 410 -13.29 6.74 -17.21
N PRO A 411 -12.43 6.96 -18.22
CA PRO A 411 -11.90 5.88 -19.06
C PRO A 411 -10.72 5.14 -18.44
N ASP A 412 -10.08 5.71 -17.43
CA ASP A 412 -8.88 5.17 -16.81
C ASP A 412 -8.69 5.66 -15.37
N TYR A 413 -7.75 5.00 -14.69
CA TYR A 413 -7.41 5.30 -13.30
C TYR A 413 -6.81 6.70 -13.11
N SER A 414 -6.11 7.27 -14.09
CA SER A 414 -5.54 8.62 -13.98
C SER A 414 -6.63 9.68 -13.94
N ALA A 415 -7.60 9.59 -14.83
CA ALA A 415 -8.79 10.45 -14.83
C ALA A 415 -9.58 10.30 -13.51
N TYR A 416 -9.72 9.07 -13.02
CA TYR A 416 -10.34 8.79 -11.73
C TYR A 416 -9.63 9.48 -10.56
N VAL A 417 -8.31 9.35 -10.43
CA VAL A 417 -7.55 9.97 -9.34
C VAL A 417 -7.63 11.49 -9.42
N GLN A 418 -7.55 12.09 -10.61
CA GLN A 418 -7.65 13.55 -10.77
C GLN A 418 -9.00 14.09 -10.34
N ARG A 419 -10.08 13.38 -10.67
CA ARG A 419 -11.44 13.80 -10.35
C ARG A 419 -11.80 13.57 -8.89
N THR A 420 -11.30 12.49 -8.30
CA THR A 420 -11.49 12.17 -6.87
C THR A 420 -10.53 12.90 -5.93
N PHE A 421 -9.63 13.74 -6.44
CA PHE A 421 -8.71 14.57 -5.65
C PHE A 421 -9.36 15.81 -5.03
N ARG A 422 -10.64 15.74 -4.66
CA ARG A 422 -11.32 16.79 -3.90
C ARG A 422 -11.69 16.27 -2.52
N PRO A 423 -11.59 17.10 -1.47
CA PRO A 423 -12.13 16.75 -0.15
C PRO A 423 -13.58 16.29 -0.29
N TRP A 424 -13.94 15.18 0.37
CA TRP A 424 -15.29 14.61 0.38
C TRP A 424 -15.87 14.16 -0.97
N SER A 425 -15.07 14.10 -2.03
CA SER A 425 -15.49 13.50 -3.30
C SER A 425 -16.00 12.06 -3.11
N ASP A 426 -17.07 11.70 -3.80
CA ASP A 426 -17.59 10.34 -3.84
C ASP A 426 -16.51 9.40 -4.42
N PRO A 427 -16.15 8.29 -3.73
CA PRO A 427 -15.22 7.31 -4.28
C PRO A 427 -15.73 6.63 -5.56
N GLY A 428 -17.02 6.73 -5.87
CA GLY A 428 -17.62 6.23 -7.10
C GLY A 428 -17.71 4.71 -7.17
N VAL A 429 -17.90 4.21 -8.40
CA VAL A 429 -18.06 2.78 -8.70
C VAL A 429 -17.00 2.38 -9.72
N HIS A 430 -16.33 1.27 -9.46
CA HIS A 430 -15.33 0.69 -10.35
C HIS A 430 -15.96 -0.41 -11.20
N LEU A 431 -15.88 -0.24 -12.52
CA LEU A 431 -16.42 -1.18 -13.51
C LEU A 431 -15.27 -2.02 -14.05
N ILE A 432 -15.40 -3.35 -13.99
CA ILE A 432 -14.43 -4.29 -14.53
C ILE A 432 -15.13 -5.16 -15.57
N PHE A 433 -14.71 -5.02 -16.82
CA PHE A 433 -15.11 -5.89 -17.90
C PHE A 433 -14.14 -7.06 -18.01
N VAL A 434 -14.68 -8.25 -18.27
CA VAL A 434 -13.90 -9.48 -18.45
C VAL A 434 -14.38 -10.26 -19.67
N SER A 435 -13.46 -10.83 -20.43
CA SER A 435 -13.79 -11.71 -21.55
C SER A 435 -12.73 -12.77 -21.78
N LEU A 436 -13.11 -13.91 -22.38
CA LEU A 436 -12.15 -14.92 -22.82
C LEU A 436 -11.36 -14.40 -24.02
N ARG A 437 -10.03 -14.59 -23.99
CA ARG A 437 -9.14 -14.15 -25.05
C ARG A 437 -9.41 -14.79 -26.41
N GLU A 438 -9.90 -16.02 -26.39
CA GLU A 438 -10.21 -16.79 -27.60
C GLU A 438 -11.44 -16.25 -28.36
N LYS A 439 -12.27 -15.42 -27.71
CA LYS A 439 -13.54 -14.95 -28.29
C LYS A 439 -13.40 -13.68 -29.12
N GLN A 440 -12.35 -12.90 -28.91
CA GLN A 440 -12.14 -11.61 -29.57
C GLN A 440 -10.72 -11.08 -29.34
N SER A 441 -10.26 -10.22 -30.24
CA SER A 441 -8.99 -9.50 -30.09
C SER A 441 -9.05 -8.45 -28.97
N ALA A 442 -7.88 -7.98 -28.52
CA ALA A 442 -7.81 -6.94 -27.48
C ALA A 442 -8.46 -5.62 -27.94
N SER A 443 -8.31 -5.24 -29.22
CA SER A 443 -8.91 -4.03 -29.78
C SER A 443 -10.44 -4.12 -29.90
N GLU A 444 -10.97 -5.27 -30.33
CA GLU A 444 -12.41 -5.52 -30.40
C GLU A 444 -13.02 -5.51 -28.99
N PHE A 445 -12.38 -6.18 -28.03
CA PHE A 445 -12.79 -6.14 -26.63
C PHE A 445 -12.79 -4.71 -26.08
N SER A 446 -11.72 -3.94 -26.36
CA SER A 446 -11.59 -2.55 -25.96
C SER A 446 -12.80 -1.73 -26.47
N ALA A 447 -13.10 -1.78 -27.76
CA ALA A 447 -14.21 -1.06 -28.37
C ALA A 447 -15.58 -1.49 -27.82
N ALA A 448 -15.80 -2.80 -27.65
CA ALA A 448 -17.04 -3.32 -27.08
C ALA A 448 -17.24 -2.83 -25.64
N CYS A 449 -16.18 -2.80 -24.82
CA CYS A 449 -16.27 -2.31 -23.45
C CYS A 449 -16.59 -0.80 -23.38
N GLU A 450 -16.05 0.02 -24.29
CA GLU A 450 -16.40 1.45 -24.36
C GLU A 450 -17.89 1.64 -24.62
N GLN A 451 -18.45 0.91 -25.59
CA GLN A 451 -19.87 0.97 -25.91
C GLN A 451 -20.74 0.56 -24.71
N LEU A 452 -20.40 -0.58 -24.08
CA LEU A 452 -21.14 -1.09 -22.92
C LEU A 452 -21.01 -0.17 -21.70
N ALA A 453 -19.84 0.42 -21.46
CA ALA A 453 -19.62 1.36 -20.36
C ALA A 453 -20.45 2.64 -20.56
N HIS A 454 -20.52 3.17 -21.78
CA HIS A 454 -21.39 4.30 -22.11
C HIS A 454 -22.88 3.96 -21.98
N GLN A 455 -23.30 2.79 -22.43
CA GLN A 455 -24.67 2.31 -22.28
C GLN A 455 -25.07 2.21 -20.80
N PHE A 456 -24.20 1.60 -19.98
CA PHE A 456 -24.45 1.48 -18.55
C PHE A 456 -24.49 2.85 -17.86
N HIS A 457 -23.58 3.75 -18.23
CA HIS A 457 -23.57 5.12 -17.73
C HIS A 457 -24.88 5.85 -18.05
N GLN A 458 -25.40 5.72 -19.27
CA GLN A 458 -26.70 6.28 -19.64
C GLN A 458 -27.84 5.72 -18.78
N GLN A 459 -27.86 4.41 -18.50
CA GLN A 459 -28.86 3.81 -17.61
C GLN A 459 -28.79 4.38 -16.19
N CYS A 460 -27.58 4.64 -15.68
CA CYS A 460 -27.38 5.28 -14.37
C CYS A 460 -27.87 6.74 -14.34
N LEU A 461 -27.78 7.47 -15.46
CA LEU A 461 -28.26 8.85 -15.56
C LEU A 461 -29.80 8.94 -15.60
N HIS A 462 -30.47 8.02 -16.28
CA HIS A 462 -31.93 8.04 -16.45
C HIS A 462 -32.69 7.53 -15.23
N HIS A 463 -32.04 6.73 -14.38
CA HIS A 463 -32.60 6.18 -13.15
C HIS A 463 -31.63 6.43 -12.00
N PRO A 464 -31.57 7.66 -11.46
CA PRO A 464 -30.71 7.95 -10.32
C PRO A 464 -31.06 6.99 -9.18
N THR A 465 -30.02 6.34 -8.65
CA THR A 465 -30.10 5.54 -7.44
C THR A 465 -30.80 6.34 -6.34
N ILE A 466 -31.78 5.74 -5.65
CA ILE A 466 -32.65 6.39 -4.64
C ILE A 466 -31.88 6.95 -3.41
N ALA A 467 -30.54 6.85 -3.36
CA ALA A 467 -29.72 7.32 -2.24
C ALA A 467 -29.36 8.82 -2.27
N GLN A 468 -30.01 9.66 -3.08
CA GLN A 468 -29.80 11.13 -3.10
C GLN A 468 -30.96 11.90 -2.44
N GLN A 469 -31.42 11.47 -1.27
CA GLN A 469 -32.20 12.30 -0.35
C GLN A 469 -31.55 12.37 1.02
#